data_AF-A0A8S3BBD3-F1
#
_entry.id   AF-A0A8S3BBD3-F1
#
_cell.length_a   1.000
_cell.length_b   1.000
_cell.length_c   1.000
_cell.angle_alpha   90.00
_cell.angle_beta   90.00
_cell.angle_gamma   90.00
#
_symmetry.space_group_name_H-M   'P 1'
#
loop_
_entity.id
_entity.type
_entity.pdbx_description
1 polymer ?
#
loop_
_entity_poly.entity_id
_entity_poly.type
_entity_poly.pdbx_seq_one_letter_code
_entity_poly.pdbx_strand_id
1 'polypeptide(L)' 'EPRAVVLIVHGSGEHCERYEHVARFFSEHQLASVSYDLRGHGYSGGERGYFPCINAVLDDLKCVIQFIRVELYPDISLII' A
#
# COMPACT_ATOMS: atom_id res chain seq x y z
N GLU A 1 -19.53 3.74 -4.53
CA GLU A 1 -18.19 4.19 -4.13
C GLU A 1 -17.82 3.55 -2.80
N PRO A 2 -16.53 3.27 -2.53
CA PRO A 2 -16.12 2.70 -1.25
C PRO A 2 -16.34 3.69 -0.10
N ARG A 3 -16.65 3.18 1.09
CA ARG A 3 -16.86 4.02 2.30
C ARG A 3 -15.57 4.63 2.83
N ALA A 4 -14.47 3.92 2.64
CA ALA A 4 -13.10 4.36 2.90
C ALA A 4 -12.14 3.51 2.05
N VAL A 5 -10.90 3.97 1.95
CA VAL A 5 -9.79 3.26 1.31
C VAL A 5 -8.83 2.82 2.40
N VAL A 6 -8.40 1.55 2.37
CA VAL A 6 -7.37 1.01 3.27
C VAL A 6 -6.08 0.82 2.48
N LEU A 7 -5.00 1.47 2.92
CA LEU A 7 -3.66 1.22 2.40
C LEU A 7 -3.00 0.12 3.24
N ILE A 8 -2.76 -1.04 2.62
CA ILE A 8 -2.10 -2.16 3.26
C ILE A 8 -0.59 -2.07 2.97
N VAL A 9 0.21 -1.95 4.03
CA VAL A 9 1.68 -1.94 3.97
C VAL A 9 2.20 -3.27 4.53
N HIS A 10 2.91 -4.04 3.71
CA HIS A 10 3.43 -5.34 4.12
C HIS A 10 4.71 -5.24 4.98
N GLY A 11 5.07 -6.34 5.65
CA GLY A 11 6.27 -6.42 6.49
C GLY A 11 7.56 -6.74 5.71
N SER A 12 8.68 -6.81 6.43
CA SER A 12 9.97 -7.23 5.87
C SER A 12 9.92 -8.68 5.40
N GLY A 13 10.49 -8.95 4.22
CA GLY A 13 10.50 -10.30 3.63
C GLY A 13 9.16 -10.74 3.03
N GLU A 14 8.17 -9.86 2.96
CA GLU A 14 6.85 -10.13 2.39
C GLU A 14 6.66 -9.41 1.04
N HIS A 15 5.42 -9.44 0.52
CA HIS A 15 4.97 -8.70 -0.65
C HIS A 15 3.44 -8.52 -0.59
N CYS A 16 2.89 -7.61 -1.40
CA CYS A 16 1.51 -7.16 -1.34
C CYS A 16 0.47 -8.26 -1.55
N GLU A 17 0.70 -9.20 -2.48
CA GLU A 17 -0.28 -10.25 -2.82
C GLU A 17 -0.55 -11.24 -1.67
N ARG A 18 0.34 -11.33 -0.67
CA ARG A 18 0.07 -12.12 0.55
C ARG A 18 -1.17 -11.64 1.30
N TYR A 19 -1.60 -10.40 1.05
CA TYR A 19 -2.76 -9.77 1.68
C TYR A 19 -4.03 -9.82 0.81
N GLU A 20 -4.08 -10.60 -0.27
CA GLU A 20 -5.28 -10.70 -1.12
C GLU A 20 -6.53 -11.07 -0.30
N HIS A 21 -6.40 -12.00 0.65
CA HIS A 21 -7.49 -12.40 1.53
C HIS A 21 -7.98 -11.24 2.44
N VAL A 22 -7.09 -10.36 2.87
CA VAL A 22 -7.43 -9.16 3.66
C VAL A 22 -8.14 -8.13 2.78
N ALA A 23 -7.63 -7.90 1.57
CA ALA A 23 -8.29 -7.03 0.59
C ALA A 23 -9.70 -7.53 0.24
N ARG A 24 -9.89 -8.85 0.13
CA ARG A 24 -11.21 -9.47 -0.08
C ARG A 24 -12.15 -9.20 1.09
N PHE A 25 -11.68 -9.40 2.32
CA PHE A 25 -12.46 -9.08 3.52
C PHE A 25 -12.91 -7.62 3.53
N PHE A 26 -12.04 -6.66 3.21
CA PHE A 26 -12.40 -5.24 3.14
C PHE A 26 -13.40 -4.94 2.02
N SER A 27 -13.22 -5.55 0.85
CA SER A 27 -14.16 -5.42 -0.27
C SER A 27 -15.57 -5.87 0.10
N GLU A 28 -15.71 -6.99 0.82
CA GLU A 28 -17.01 -7.49 1.33
C GLU A 28 -17.69 -6.50 2.30
N HIS A 29 -16.91 -5.60 2.92
CA HIS A 29 -17.39 -4.55 3.83
C HIS A 29 -17.46 -3.16 3.19
N GLN A 30 -17.48 -3.08 1.85
CA GLN A 30 -17.55 -1.84 1.07
C GLN A 30 -16.36 -0.89 1.30
N LEU A 31 -15.18 -1.45 1.55
CA LEU A 31 -13.93 -0.73 1.65
C LEU A 31 -13.04 -1.06 0.44
N ALA A 32 -12.49 -0.04 -0.19
CA ALA A 32 -11.45 -0.25 -1.20
C ALA A 32 -10.12 -0.54 -0.50
N SER A 33 -9.26 -1.33 -1.13
CA SER A 33 -7.91 -1.60 -0.62
C SER A 33 -6.89 -1.25 -1.68
N VAL A 34 -5.81 -0.59 -1.27
CA VAL A 34 -4.62 -0.35 -2.09
C VAL A 34 -3.44 -0.98 -1.36
N SER A 35 -2.55 -1.61 -2.12
CA SER A 35 -1.29 -2.13 -1.58
C SER A 35 -0.20 -1.94 -2.62
N TYR A 36 1.05 -1.94 -2.16
CA TYR A 36 2.22 -1.82 -3.02
C TYR A 36 3.36 -2.63 -2.41
N ASP A 37 4.34 -2.99 -3.24
CA ASP A 37 5.55 -3.63 -2.74
C ASP A 37 6.55 -2.56 -2.29
N LEU A 38 7.04 -2.71 -1.06
CA LEU A 38 8.15 -1.91 -0.55
C LEU A 38 9.36 -2.08 -1.49
N ARG A 39 10.18 -1.03 -1.61
CA ARG A 39 11.46 -1.14 -2.34
C ARG A 39 12.25 -2.38 -1.89
N GLY A 40 12.86 -3.06 -2.85
CA GLY A 40 13.58 -4.30 -2.60
C GLY A 40 12.70 -5.53 -2.30
N HIS A 41 11.37 -5.43 -2.39
CA HIS A 41 10.42 -6.52 -2.14
C HIS A 41 9.50 -6.75 -3.34
N GLY A 42 8.90 -7.94 -3.43
CA GLY A 42 7.93 -8.33 -4.46
C GLY A 42 8.31 -7.89 -5.89
N TYR A 43 7.38 -7.21 -6.55
CA TYR A 43 7.52 -6.67 -7.90
C TYR A 43 8.25 -5.33 -7.95
N SER A 44 8.44 -4.66 -6.82
CA SER A 44 9.24 -3.44 -6.75
C SER A 44 10.72 -3.71 -7.01
N GLY A 45 11.37 -2.74 -7.66
CA GLY A 45 12.80 -2.79 -7.94
C GLY A 45 13.69 -2.54 -6.71
N GLY A 46 15.00 -2.51 -6.94
CA GLY A 46 16.02 -2.34 -5.90
C GLY A 46 16.67 -3.65 -5.48
N GLU A 47 17.71 -3.55 -4.65
CA GLU A 47 18.37 -4.71 -4.06
C GLU A 47 17.44 -5.45 -3.11
N ARG A 48 17.39 -6.79 -3.20
CA ARG A 48 16.40 -7.60 -2.50
C ARG A 48 16.61 -7.54 -0.98
N GLY A 49 15.56 -7.19 -0.25
CA GLY A 49 15.61 -7.05 1.21
C GLY A 49 16.38 -5.83 1.71
N TYR A 50 16.77 -4.91 0.83
CA TYR A 50 17.57 -3.74 1.19
C TYR A 50 16.83 -2.41 0.97
N PHE A 51 17.00 -1.50 1.91
CA PHE A 51 16.72 -0.08 1.75
C PHE A 51 17.83 0.73 2.43
N PRO A 52 18.22 1.89 1.86
CA PRO A 52 19.37 2.63 2.35
C PRO A 52 19.14 3.28 3.72
N CYS A 53 17.88 3.66 4.02
CA CYS A 53 17.47 4.18 5.32
C CYS A 53 15.93 4.14 5.42
N ILE A 54 15.40 4.27 6.63
CA ILE A 54 13.95 4.28 6.86
C ILE A 54 13.25 5.41 6.10
N ASN A 55 13.91 6.56 5.94
CA ASN A 55 13.35 7.69 5.20
C ASN A 55 13.05 7.32 3.73
N ALA A 56 13.87 6.49 3.10
CA ALA A 56 13.62 6.06 1.72
C ALA A 56 12.32 5.25 1.60
N VAL A 57 11.97 4.46 2.62
CA VAL A 57 10.71 3.72 2.69
C VAL A 57 9.54 4.67 3.00
N LEU A 58 9.73 5.61 3.93
CA LEU A 58 8.72 6.62 4.27
C LEU A 58 8.42 7.55 3.09
N ASP A 59 9.40 7.87 2.26
CA ASP A 59 9.20 8.72 1.09
C ASP A 59 8.42 7.98 -0.01
N ASP A 60 8.67 6.68 -0.22
CA ASP A 60 7.81 5.86 -1.10
C ASP A 60 6.37 5.82 -0.57
N LEU A 61 6.20 5.64 0.75
CA LEU A 61 4.88 5.62 1.38
C LEU A 61 4.14 6.95 1.16
N LYS A 62 4.82 8.09 1.30
CA LYS A 62 4.23 9.41 1.02
C LYS A 62 3.78 9.52 -0.44
N CYS A 63 4.58 9.05 -1.39
CA CYS A 63 4.21 9.04 -2.81
C CYS A 63 2.94 8.22 -3.06
N VAL A 64 2.83 7.03 -2.46
CA VAL A 64 1.65 6.18 -2.57
C VAL A 64 0.43 6.84 -1.92
N ILE A 65 0.56 7.42 -0.73
CA ILE A 65 -0.51 8.17 -0.06
C ILE A 65 -0.99 9.33 -0.93
N GLN A 66 -0.06 10.09 -1.53
CA GLN A 66 -0.39 11.20 -2.42
C GLN A 66 -1.12 10.72 -3.66
N PHE A 67 -0.65 9.64 -4.30
CA PHE A 67 -1.32 9.05 -5.46
C PHE A 67 -2.75 8.61 -5.11
N ILE A 68 -2.95 7.99 -3.94
CA ILE A 68 -4.29 7.60 -3.47
C ILE A 68 -5.18 8.83 -3.29
N ARG A 69 -4.68 9.87 -2.63
CA ARG A 69 -5.44 11.09 -2.28
C ARG A 69 -5.67 12.05 -3.43
N VAL A 70 -4.95 11.95 -4.54
CA VAL A 70 -5.03 12.92 -5.65
C VAL A 70 -5.59 12.27 -6.91
N GLU A 71 -5.19 11.04 -7.22
CA GLU A 71 -5.50 10.41 -8.50
C GLU A 71 -6.57 9.32 -8.39
N LEU A 72 -6.52 8.49 -7.34
CA LEU A 72 -7.41 7.32 -7.20
C LEU A 72 -8.71 7.64 -6.46
N TYR A 73 -8.63 8.33 -5.31
CA TYR A 73 -9.74 8.56 -4.41
C TYR A 73 -9.67 9.94 -3.72
N PRO A 74 -9.90 11.05 -4.45
CA PRO A 74 -9.67 12.41 -3.94
C PRO A 74 -10.50 12.81 -2.71
N ASP A 75 -11.70 12.27 -2.60
CA ASP A 75 -12.69 12.67 -1.58
C ASP A 75 -13.08 11.53 -0.62
N ILE A 76 -12.37 10.41 -0.66
CA ILE A 76 -12.64 9.26 0.21
C ILE A 76 -11.63 9.21 1.36
N SER A 77 -12.11 8.92 2.57
CA SER A 77 -11.24 8.77 3.74
C SER A 77 -10.21 7.64 3.54
N LEU A 78 -8.95 7.94 3.79
CA LEU A 78 -7.83 6.99 3.72
C LEU A 78 -7.44 6.52 5.13
N ILE A 79 -7.40 5.21 5.32
CA ILE A 79 -6.92 4.50 6.50
C ILE A 79 -5.59 3.83 6.11
N ILE A 80 -4.58 3.94 6.97
CA ILE A 80 -3.24 3.36 6.78
C ILE A 80 -2.95 2.49 8.00
#